data_AF-A0A559HAY2-F1
#
_entry.id   AF-A0A559HAY2-F1
#
_cell.length_a   1.000
_cell.length_b   1.000
_cell.length_c   1.000
_cell.angle_alpha   90.00
_cell.angle_beta   90.00
_cell.angle_gamma   90.00
#
_symmetry.space_group_name_H-M   'P 1'
#
loop_
_entity.id
_entity.type
_entity.pdbx_description
1 polymer ?
#
loop_
_entity_poly.entity_id
_entity_poly.type
_entity_poly.pdbx_seq_one_letter_code
_entity_poly.pdbx_strand_id
1 'polypeptide(L)'
;DIKYYLIHFIFYLTIFVFLVSRPTIDYFRDGALDTYHPIAYRFAFIVVMVSILGLTTGGVLARYFVARKKIKVANIGSSLKEVYIKRLRFVSLGVFLLTYPFYFIRLFERLLYRLQTSYYAYYANFESKLPYFTYILSTFTVYAMCMYLATKPKKLQATAVLVSFIAANTIHLAIGTRNPFILSILFAFVYYFMREQTEKGKWIGFKEKLAIFVGSPILMLAMGVLNYVRDNIQVSHTGFWDILLDFIYKQGTSFGVLARGFLFNSSLPYRDFRNFTFGPVLDYFARGSLGAIFGGKAFEHTTNSVELAIDSNSYAHNLSYLVLNKEYLKGHGIGSSYIMELYTDYGMIGVFLLSFLLGVLFIAMLQVAYRSRTILFALSLLILNNLFFMPRSSFSESFFNLFTMQFWGIVLVMIFVAKILTKENQYLLNKGEKNHV
;
A
#
# COMPACT_ATOMS: atom_id res chain seq x y z
N ASP A 1 -3.60 18.56 -18.54
CA ASP A 1 -3.98 17.14 -18.27
C ASP A 1 -3.36 16.49 -17.04
N ILE A 2 -2.27 17.02 -16.49
CA ILE A 2 -1.46 16.47 -15.37
C ILE A 2 -2.29 15.85 -14.22
N LYS A 3 -3.43 16.44 -13.84
CA LYS A 3 -4.26 15.95 -12.72
C LYS A 3 -4.75 14.49 -12.84
N TYR A 4 -4.84 13.93 -14.05
CA TYR A 4 -5.20 12.52 -14.25
C TYR A 4 -4.00 11.56 -14.25
N TYR A 5 -2.77 12.08 -14.26
CA TYR A 5 -1.54 11.29 -14.31
C TYR A 5 -0.72 11.35 -13.02
N LEU A 6 -1.23 11.92 -11.93
CA LEU A 6 -0.50 11.97 -10.64
C LEU A 6 -0.10 10.57 -10.15
N ILE A 7 -1.04 9.61 -10.11
CA ILE A 7 -0.75 8.25 -9.61
C ILE A 7 0.29 7.60 -10.52
N HIS A 8 0.17 7.74 -11.85
CA HIS A 8 1.18 7.27 -12.81
C HIS A 8 2.56 7.87 -12.51
N PHE A 9 2.67 9.19 -12.36
CA PHE A 9 3.94 9.88 -12.10
C PHE A 9 4.62 9.38 -10.82
N ILE A 10 3.88 9.27 -9.71
CA ILE A 10 4.42 8.76 -8.45
C ILE A 10 4.80 7.28 -8.55
N PHE A 11 4.03 6.48 -9.29
CA PHE A 11 4.31 5.06 -9.51
C PHE A 11 5.54 4.84 -10.41
N TYR A 12 5.76 5.68 -11.44
CA TYR A 12 7.02 5.66 -12.21
C TYR A 12 8.21 6.09 -11.36
N LEU A 13 8.03 7.06 -10.45
CA LEU A 13 9.05 7.44 -9.48
C LEU A 13 9.39 6.26 -8.54
N THR A 14 8.41 5.48 -8.08
CA THR A 14 8.69 4.32 -7.23
C THR A 14 9.26 3.13 -7.99
N ILE A 15 8.88 2.90 -9.25
CA ILE A 15 9.61 1.97 -10.15
C ILE A 15 11.07 2.39 -10.27
N PHE A 16 11.35 3.67 -10.53
CA PHE A 16 12.72 4.15 -10.62
C PHE A 16 13.49 3.94 -9.29
N VAL A 17 12.93 4.42 -8.17
CA VAL A 17 13.58 4.35 -6.85
C VAL A 17 13.83 2.92 -6.37
N PHE A 18 12.95 1.95 -6.69
CA PHE A 18 13.08 0.58 -6.18
C PHE A 18 13.72 -0.41 -7.17
N LEU A 19 13.59 -0.18 -8.49
CA LEU A 19 14.00 -1.15 -9.52
C LEU A 19 15.06 -0.63 -10.50
N VAL A 20 15.37 0.67 -10.52
CA VAL A 20 16.33 1.23 -11.51
C VAL A 20 17.46 2.02 -10.85
N SER A 21 17.21 2.64 -9.69
CA SER A 21 18.15 3.52 -9.00
C SER A 21 19.50 2.85 -8.70
N ARG A 22 19.50 1.63 -8.14
CA ARG A 22 20.71 0.89 -7.78
C ARG A 22 21.62 0.63 -8.99
N PRO A 23 21.19 -0.09 -10.05
CA PRO A 23 22.05 -0.32 -11.20
C PRO A 23 22.44 0.97 -11.93
N THR A 24 21.62 2.01 -11.91
CA THR A 24 22.02 3.34 -12.41
C THR A 24 23.19 3.93 -11.60
N ILE A 25 23.15 3.82 -10.27
CA ILE A 25 24.24 4.29 -9.39
C ILE A 25 25.49 3.42 -9.53
N ASP A 26 25.35 2.08 -9.59
CA ASP A 26 26.47 1.17 -9.85
C ASP A 26 27.20 1.58 -11.15
N TYR A 27 26.45 1.78 -12.25
CA TYR A 27 27.03 2.20 -13.54
C TYR A 27 27.72 3.56 -13.49
N PHE A 28 27.16 4.56 -12.79
CA PHE A 28 27.79 5.88 -12.68
C PHE A 28 28.98 5.92 -11.71
N ARG A 29 29.07 5.00 -10.75
CA ARG A 29 30.18 4.93 -9.79
C ARG A 29 31.35 4.11 -10.33
N ASP A 30 31.05 2.91 -10.82
CA ASP A 30 32.04 1.87 -11.12
C ASP A 30 32.26 1.69 -12.63
N GLY A 31 31.45 2.33 -13.48
CA GLY A 31 31.51 2.23 -14.94
C GLY A 31 30.98 0.91 -15.52
N ALA A 32 30.61 -0.05 -14.66
CA ALA A 32 30.24 -1.41 -15.01
C ALA A 32 28.99 -1.89 -14.24
N LEU A 33 28.50 -3.09 -14.57
CA LEU A 33 27.29 -3.69 -14.00
C LEU A 33 27.59 -5.15 -13.60
N ASP A 34 28.37 -5.31 -12.53
CA ASP A 34 29.01 -6.60 -12.20
C ASP A 34 28.36 -7.34 -11.02
N THR A 35 27.30 -6.78 -10.40
CA THR A 35 26.62 -7.41 -9.24
C THR A 35 25.81 -8.66 -9.63
N TYR A 36 25.41 -8.77 -10.90
CA TYR A 36 24.59 -9.88 -11.43
C TYR A 36 25.08 -10.31 -12.81
N HIS A 37 24.70 -11.51 -13.26
CA HIS A 37 25.06 -11.98 -14.60
C HIS A 37 24.47 -11.06 -15.70
N PRO A 38 25.19 -10.73 -16.79
CA PRO A 38 24.74 -9.77 -17.80
C PRO A 38 23.36 -10.09 -18.42
N ILE A 39 23.01 -11.37 -18.55
CA ILE A 39 21.68 -11.80 -19.04
C ILE A 39 20.58 -11.39 -18.05
N ALA A 40 20.82 -11.48 -16.74
CA ALA A 40 19.86 -11.09 -15.72
C ALA A 40 19.64 -9.58 -15.69
N TYR A 41 20.68 -8.76 -15.92
CA TYR A 41 20.52 -7.31 -16.13
C TYR A 41 19.66 -7.01 -17.36
N ARG A 42 19.97 -7.61 -18.52
CA ARG A 42 19.18 -7.44 -19.76
C ARG A 42 17.71 -7.79 -19.54
N PHE A 43 17.45 -8.95 -18.93
CA PHE A 43 16.10 -9.38 -18.58
C PHE A 43 15.39 -8.37 -17.67
N ALA A 44 16.02 -7.96 -16.57
CA ALA A 44 15.41 -7.09 -15.57
C ALA A 44 15.05 -5.71 -16.16
N PHE A 45 15.89 -5.15 -17.04
CA PHE A 45 15.54 -3.92 -17.76
C PHE A 45 14.40 -4.13 -18.77
N ILE A 46 14.42 -5.22 -19.55
CA ILE A 46 13.36 -5.52 -20.53
C ILE A 46 11.99 -5.70 -19.86
N VAL A 47 11.93 -6.43 -18.74
CA VAL A 47 10.66 -6.67 -18.02
C VAL A 47 10.12 -5.40 -17.35
N VAL A 48 10.99 -4.51 -16.86
CA VAL A 48 10.61 -3.16 -16.39
C VAL A 48 10.11 -2.29 -17.55
N MET A 49 10.77 -2.29 -18.71
CA MET A 49 10.32 -1.56 -19.89
C MET A 49 8.93 -2.03 -20.35
N VAL A 50 8.69 -3.34 -20.44
CA VAL A 50 7.38 -3.89 -20.82
C VAL A 50 6.29 -3.53 -19.81
N SER A 51 6.60 -3.48 -18.51
CA SER A 51 5.65 -3.00 -17.51
C SER A 51 5.33 -1.51 -17.67
N ILE A 52 6.33 -0.65 -17.92
CA ILE A 52 6.14 0.79 -18.19
C ILE A 52 5.33 1.00 -19.48
N LEU A 53 5.57 0.20 -20.53
CA LEU A 53 4.78 0.23 -21.76
C LEU A 53 3.31 -0.16 -21.52
N GLY A 54 3.07 -1.18 -20.69
CA GLY A 54 1.71 -1.53 -20.25
C GLY A 54 1.03 -0.37 -19.52
N LEU A 55 1.66 0.13 -18.45
CA LEU A 55 1.15 1.25 -17.64
C LEU A 55 0.84 2.50 -18.48
N THR A 56 1.76 2.91 -19.36
CA THR A 56 1.58 4.09 -20.22
C THR A 56 0.45 3.91 -21.22
N THR A 57 0.40 2.79 -21.94
CA THR A 57 -0.65 2.52 -22.94
C THR A 57 -2.03 2.40 -22.29
N GLY A 58 -2.14 1.71 -21.15
CA GLY A 58 -3.37 1.60 -20.37
C GLY A 58 -3.86 2.96 -19.86
N GLY A 59 -2.95 3.78 -19.32
CA GLY A 59 -3.26 5.13 -18.85
C GLY A 59 -3.73 6.07 -19.97
N VAL A 60 -3.05 6.07 -21.12
CA VAL A 60 -3.42 6.89 -22.29
C VAL A 60 -4.76 6.45 -22.86
N LEU A 61 -4.99 5.15 -23.03
CA LEU A 61 -6.25 4.62 -23.57
C LEU A 61 -7.43 4.92 -22.63
N ALA A 62 -7.26 4.71 -21.32
CA ALA A 62 -8.28 5.07 -20.33
C ALA A 62 -8.56 6.57 -20.35
N ARG A 63 -7.53 7.43 -20.42
CA ARG A 63 -7.71 8.89 -20.53
C ARG A 63 -8.50 9.28 -21.78
N TYR A 64 -8.23 8.64 -22.93
CA TYR A 64 -8.92 8.86 -24.19
C TYR A 64 -10.42 8.53 -24.10
N PHE A 65 -10.78 7.36 -23.58
CA PHE A 65 -12.18 6.99 -23.35
C PHE A 65 -12.88 7.88 -22.32
N VAL A 66 -12.16 8.34 -21.29
CA VAL A 66 -12.68 9.28 -20.29
C VAL A 66 -12.95 10.65 -20.87
N ALA A 67 -12.08 11.16 -21.76
CA ALA A 67 -12.25 12.45 -22.41
C ALA A 67 -13.46 12.49 -23.36
N ARG A 68 -13.75 11.39 -24.06
CA ARG A 68 -14.90 11.26 -24.97
C ARG A 68 -16.26 11.27 -24.27
N LYS A 69 -16.35 10.81 -23.02
CA LYS A 69 -17.62 10.84 -22.26
C LYS A 69 -17.89 12.25 -21.70
N LYS A 70 -18.61 13.10 -22.47
CA LYS A 70 -19.12 14.41 -22.03
C LYS A 70 -19.70 14.29 -20.61
N ILE A 71 -19.07 14.97 -19.66
CA ILE A 71 -19.30 14.75 -18.22
C ILE A 71 -20.57 15.49 -17.78
N LYS A 72 -21.74 14.87 -17.99
CA LYS A 72 -22.96 15.26 -17.28
C LYS A 72 -22.81 14.87 -15.81
N VAL A 73 -22.54 15.86 -14.95
CA VAL A 73 -22.69 15.69 -13.50
C VAL A 73 -24.18 15.53 -13.23
N ALA A 74 -24.58 14.34 -12.79
CA ALA A 74 -25.98 14.07 -12.50
C ALA A 74 -26.40 14.83 -11.23
N ASN A 75 -27.18 15.91 -11.40
CA ASN A 75 -27.92 16.57 -10.34
C ASN A 75 -29.04 15.63 -9.87
N ILE A 76 -28.69 14.67 -9.02
CA ILE A 76 -29.63 13.82 -8.29
C ILE A 76 -29.84 14.46 -6.91
N GLY A 77 -31.09 14.61 -6.49
CA GLY A 77 -31.57 15.39 -5.32
C GLY A 77 -30.54 15.58 -4.19
N SER A 78 -30.08 16.82 -4.03
CA SER A 78 -28.89 17.17 -3.24
C SER A 78 -29.03 16.93 -1.74
N SER A 79 -30.17 17.32 -1.14
CA SER A 79 -30.35 17.37 0.31
C SER A 79 -30.17 16.01 1.00
N LEU A 80 -30.91 14.98 0.57
CA LEU A 80 -30.86 13.63 1.16
C LEU A 80 -29.46 12.99 1.04
N LYS A 81 -28.79 13.21 -0.08
CA LYS A 81 -27.41 12.74 -0.30
C LYS A 81 -26.40 13.44 0.61
N GLU A 82 -26.57 14.75 0.82
CA GLU A 82 -25.73 15.51 1.76
C GLU A 82 -25.94 15.10 3.23
N VAL A 83 -27.19 14.89 3.65
CA VAL A 83 -27.51 14.38 5.00
C VAL A 83 -26.87 13.01 5.21
N TYR A 84 -27.04 12.08 4.26
CA TYR A 84 -26.41 10.77 4.32
C TYR A 84 -24.88 10.84 4.40
N ILE A 85 -24.22 11.68 3.59
CA ILE A 85 -22.77 11.86 3.63
C ILE A 85 -22.32 12.46 4.98
N LYS A 86 -23.07 13.41 5.57
CA LYS A 86 -22.80 13.95 6.92
C LYS A 86 -22.94 12.87 8.00
N ARG A 87 -23.96 12.01 7.94
CA ARG A 87 -24.13 10.88 8.88
C ARG A 87 -23.04 9.82 8.71
N LEU A 88 -22.71 9.42 7.48
CA LEU A 88 -21.63 8.48 7.19
C LEU A 88 -20.27 9.00 7.68
N ARG A 89 -20.02 10.31 7.55
CA ARG A 89 -18.82 10.98 8.10
C ARG A 89 -18.75 10.88 9.63
N PHE A 90 -19.87 11.09 10.31
CA PHE A 90 -19.93 10.96 11.77
C PHE A 90 -19.67 9.52 12.22
N VAL A 91 -20.35 8.54 11.61
CA VAL A 91 -20.20 7.11 11.94
C VAL A 91 -18.78 6.62 11.68
N SER A 92 -18.20 6.93 10.52
CA SER A 92 -16.82 6.53 10.19
C SER A 92 -15.76 7.18 11.08
N LEU A 93 -15.98 8.43 11.53
CA LEU A 93 -15.12 9.06 12.53
C LEU A 93 -15.23 8.38 13.90
N GLY A 94 -16.45 8.03 14.33
CA GLY A 94 -16.67 7.30 15.58
C GLY A 94 -15.97 5.94 15.59
N VAL A 95 -16.12 5.16 14.51
CA VAL A 95 -15.42 3.87 14.35
C VAL A 95 -13.90 4.07 14.32
N PHE A 96 -13.39 5.10 13.62
CA PHE A 96 -11.96 5.42 13.61
C PHE A 96 -11.43 5.70 15.02
N LEU A 97 -12.08 6.59 15.78
CA LEU A 97 -11.67 6.96 17.14
C LEU A 97 -11.74 5.78 18.13
N LEU A 98 -12.75 4.91 18.00
CA LEU A 98 -12.90 3.70 18.82
C LEU A 98 -11.84 2.64 18.51
N THR A 99 -11.42 2.51 17.24
CA THR A 99 -10.50 1.45 16.79
C THR A 99 -9.03 1.87 16.86
N TYR A 100 -8.73 3.16 16.75
CA TYR A 100 -7.37 3.71 16.75
C TYR A 100 -6.51 3.31 17.96
N PRO A 101 -7.01 3.26 19.22
CA PRO A 101 -6.23 2.77 20.37
C PRO A 101 -5.75 1.32 20.19
N PHE A 102 -6.57 0.43 19.62
CA PHE A 102 -6.17 -0.97 19.37
C PHE A 102 -5.11 -1.09 18.28
N TYR A 103 -5.18 -0.23 17.26
CA TYR A 103 -4.11 -0.11 16.26
C TYR A 103 -2.79 0.36 16.91
N PHE A 104 -2.84 1.39 17.75
CA PHE A 104 -1.67 1.91 18.46
C PHE A 104 -1.07 0.87 19.43
N ILE A 105 -1.87 0.23 20.28
CA ILE A 105 -1.43 -0.77 21.26
C ILE A 105 -0.73 -1.95 20.57
N ARG A 106 -1.26 -2.43 19.44
CA ARG A 106 -0.65 -3.52 18.66
C ARG A 106 0.68 -3.13 18.01
N LEU A 107 0.86 -1.86 17.63
CA LEU A 107 2.17 -1.36 17.19
C LEU A 107 3.14 -1.23 18.38
N PHE A 108 2.64 -0.83 19.55
CA PHE A 108 3.44 -0.70 20.76
C PHE A 108 3.93 -2.07 21.30
N GLU A 109 3.11 -3.12 21.28
CA GLU A 109 3.52 -4.50 21.61
C GLU A 109 4.72 -4.95 20.75
N ARG A 110 4.63 -4.72 19.43
CA ARG A 110 5.73 -5.02 18.48
C ARG A 110 6.99 -4.23 18.77
N LEU A 111 6.86 -2.98 19.20
CA LEU A 111 7.99 -2.16 19.63
C LEU A 111 8.61 -2.72 20.93
N LEU A 112 7.81 -3.07 21.93
CA LEU A 112 8.31 -3.66 23.18
C LEU A 112 9.10 -4.95 22.93
N TYR A 113 8.58 -5.84 22.09
CA TYR A 113 9.31 -7.05 21.69
C TYR A 113 10.63 -6.69 20.99
N ARG A 114 10.61 -5.77 20.00
CA ARG A 114 11.82 -5.32 19.29
C ARG A 114 12.83 -4.64 20.20
N LEU A 115 12.43 -4.01 21.31
CA LEU A 115 13.38 -3.43 22.28
C LEU A 115 14.08 -4.51 23.12
N GLN A 116 13.53 -5.72 23.19
CA GLN A 116 14.07 -6.87 23.91
C GLN A 116 14.83 -7.86 23.01
N THR A 117 14.70 -7.74 21.68
CA THR A 117 15.26 -8.70 20.71
C THR A 117 15.98 -8.01 19.54
N SER A 118 16.74 -8.77 18.73
CA SER A 118 17.27 -8.23 17.47
C SER A 118 16.17 -8.03 16.43
N TYR A 119 16.45 -7.19 15.41
CA TYR A 119 15.54 -6.97 14.27
C TYR A 119 15.17 -8.28 13.56
N TYR A 120 16.15 -9.16 13.35
CA TYR A 120 15.94 -10.45 12.68
C TYR A 120 15.19 -11.45 13.58
N ALA A 121 15.46 -11.46 14.89
CA ALA A 121 14.70 -12.27 15.85
C ALA A 121 13.21 -11.89 15.89
N TYR A 122 12.86 -10.61 15.70
CA TYR A 122 11.46 -10.19 15.53
C TYR A 122 10.79 -10.81 14.28
N TYR A 123 11.51 -11.00 13.17
CA TYR A 123 10.94 -11.66 11.99
C TYR A 123 10.90 -13.19 12.07
N ALA A 124 11.74 -13.80 12.91
CA ALA A 124 11.76 -15.23 13.12
C ALA A 124 10.74 -15.69 14.20
N ASN A 125 10.62 -14.94 15.30
CA ASN A 125 10.06 -15.44 16.56
C ASN A 125 8.97 -14.56 17.19
N PHE A 126 8.49 -13.48 16.53
CA PHE A 126 7.44 -12.64 17.11
C PHE A 126 6.08 -13.32 17.10
N GLU A 127 5.51 -13.52 18.29
CA GLU A 127 4.12 -13.91 18.49
C GLU A 127 3.37 -12.86 19.33
N SER A 128 2.15 -12.55 18.93
CA SER A 128 1.27 -11.60 19.60
C SER A 128 0.65 -12.23 20.85
N LYS A 129 0.82 -11.60 22.01
CA LYS A 129 0.17 -11.99 23.27
C LYS A 129 -1.17 -11.30 23.48
N LEU A 130 -1.46 -10.25 22.70
CA LEU A 130 -2.75 -9.57 22.73
C LEU A 130 -3.92 -10.47 22.25
N PRO A 131 -5.11 -10.39 22.85
CA PRO A 131 -6.29 -11.15 22.42
C PRO A 131 -6.69 -10.86 20.96
N TYR A 132 -7.18 -11.88 20.24
CA TYR A 132 -7.47 -11.80 18.80
C TYR A 132 -8.45 -10.68 18.40
N PHE A 133 -9.38 -10.27 19.26
CA PHE A 133 -10.28 -9.15 18.96
C PHE A 133 -9.53 -7.82 18.73
N THR A 134 -8.38 -7.62 19.39
CA THR A 134 -7.52 -6.44 19.20
C THR A 134 -6.96 -6.37 17.77
N TYR A 135 -6.61 -7.53 17.19
CA TYR A 135 -6.21 -7.62 15.78
C TYR A 135 -7.36 -7.17 14.86
N ILE A 136 -8.57 -7.72 15.05
CA ILE A 136 -9.75 -7.34 14.25
C ILE A 136 -9.99 -5.83 14.32
N LEU A 137 -10.11 -5.27 15.53
CA LEU A 137 -10.34 -3.83 15.73
C LEU A 137 -9.22 -2.98 15.12
N SER A 138 -7.95 -3.40 15.22
CA SER A 138 -6.83 -2.68 14.59
C SER A 138 -6.96 -2.56 13.07
N THR A 139 -7.50 -3.58 12.38
CA THR A 139 -7.72 -3.54 10.92
C THR A 139 -8.79 -2.53 10.52
N PHE A 140 -9.84 -2.40 11.34
CA PHE A 140 -10.95 -1.48 11.08
C PHE A 140 -10.52 0.00 11.10
N THR A 141 -9.40 0.35 11.76
CA THR A 141 -8.89 1.74 11.80
C THR A 141 -8.60 2.27 10.39
N VAL A 142 -7.92 1.50 9.55
CA VAL A 142 -7.60 1.90 8.17
C VAL A 142 -8.88 1.96 7.32
N TYR A 143 -9.78 1.02 7.50
CA TYR A 143 -11.04 0.94 6.74
C TYR A 143 -11.98 2.12 7.08
N ALA A 144 -12.10 2.45 8.36
CA ALA A 144 -12.84 3.61 8.86
C ALA A 144 -12.20 4.93 8.41
N MET A 145 -10.86 5.04 8.43
CA MET A 145 -10.13 6.18 7.88
C MET A 145 -10.45 6.39 6.39
N CYS A 146 -10.32 5.35 5.55
CA CYS A 146 -10.59 5.46 4.12
C CYS A 146 -12.05 5.88 3.83
N MET A 147 -13.02 5.31 4.57
CA MET A 147 -14.43 5.70 4.48
C MET A 147 -14.67 7.15 4.93
N TYR A 148 -14.07 7.56 6.05
CA TYR A 148 -14.16 8.92 6.57
C TYR A 148 -13.60 9.95 5.58
N LEU A 149 -12.37 9.74 5.11
CA LEU A 149 -11.71 10.59 4.12
C LEU A 149 -12.46 10.64 2.79
N ALA A 150 -13.11 9.54 2.39
CA ALA A 150 -13.93 9.51 1.19
C ALA A 150 -15.19 10.40 1.29
N THR A 151 -15.67 10.71 2.50
CA THR A 151 -16.78 11.69 2.70
C THR A 151 -16.38 13.14 2.47
N LYS A 152 -15.11 13.42 2.13
CA LYS A 152 -14.53 14.76 1.96
C LYS A 152 -14.78 15.70 3.17
N PRO A 153 -14.25 15.37 4.38
CA PRO A 153 -14.33 16.22 5.57
C PRO A 153 -13.55 17.53 5.40
N LYS A 154 -13.79 18.52 6.29
CA LYS A 154 -13.08 19.83 6.26
C LYS A 154 -11.57 19.62 6.39
N LYS A 155 -10.76 20.51 5.80
CA LYS A 155 -9.27 20.42 5.79
C LYS A 155 -8.70 20.03 7.15
N LEU A 156 -8.94 20.82 8.20
CA LEU A 156 -8.43 20.55 9.55
C LEU A 156 -8.77 19.14 10.08
N GLN A 157 -10.00 18.67 9.85
CA GLN A 157 -10.46 17.36 10.32
C GLN A 157 -9.82 16.21 9.52
N ALA A 158 -9.67 16.39 8.20
CA ALA A 158 -8.93 15.45 7.35
C ALA A 158 -7.45 15.38 7.76
N THR A 159 -6.83 16.54 8.02
CA THR A 159 -5.45 16.65 8.50
C THR A 159 -5.26 15.93 9.82
N ALA A 160 -6.16 16.12 10.80
CA ALA A 160 -6.04 15.47 12.10
C ALA A 160 -6.01 13.92 11.99
N VAL A 161 -6.89 13.34 11.16
CA VAL A 161 -6.94 11.89 10.93
C VAL A 161 -5.72 11.37 10.14
N LEU A 162 -5.23 12.13 9.16
CA LEU A 162 -4.01 11.76 8.43
C LEU A 162 -2.75 11.86 9.32
N VAL A 163 -2.66 12.90 10.15
CA VAL A 163 -1.53 13.12 11.06
C VAL A 163 -1.52 12.07 12.17
N SER A 164 -2.68 11.67 12.74
CA SER A 164 -2.71 10.58 13.71
C SER A 164 -2.33 9.24 13.08
N PHE A 165 -2.75 8.96 11.85
CA PHE A 165 -2.30 7.76 11.13
C PHE A 165 -0.79 7.76 10.86
N ILE A 166 -0.21 8.89 10.42
CA ILE A 166 1.25 9.04 10.27
C ILE A 166 1.96 8.87 11.61
N ALA A 167 1.45 9.47 12.70
CA ALA A 167 2.04 9.40 14.03
C ALA A 167 2.06 7.96 14.58
N ALA A 168 0.98 7.21 14.42
CA ALA A 168 0.97 5.78 14.77
C ALA A 168 1.99 4.99 13.94
N ASN A 169 2.10 5.27 12.63
CA ASN A 169 3.10 4.65 11.77
C ASN A 169 4.54 5.09 12.06
N THR A 170 4.79 6.14 12.86
CA THR A 170 6.15 6.47 13.33
C THR A 170 6.72 5.34 14.21
N ILE A 171 5.89 4.59 14.93
CA ILE A 171 6.33 3.42 15.73
C ILE A 171 7.01 2.36 14.85
N HIS A 172 6.55 2.19 13.61
CA HIS A 172 7.17 1.28 12.65
C HIS A 172 8.64 1.66 12.36
N LEU A 173 9.03 2.93 12.44
CA LEU A 173 10.43 3.35 12.31
C LEU A 173 11.28 2.87 13.48
N ALA A 174 10.76 2.97 14.71
CA ALA A 174 11.45 2.50 15.91
C ALA A 174 11.60 0.97 15.93
N ILE A 175 10.67 0.24 15.29
CA ILE A 175 10.80 -1.21 15.01
C ILE A 175 11.89 -1.49 13.95
N GLY A 176 12.21 -0.53 13.07
CA GLY A 176 13.14 -0.67 11.94
C GLY A 176 12.44 -0.88 10.59
N THR A 177 11.10 -0.83 10.56
CA THR A 177 10.25 -0.97 9.36
C THR A 177 9.86 0.39 8.78
N ARG A 178 10.48 0.80 7.67
CA ARG A 178 10.25 2.15 7.10
C ARG A 178 9.01 2.24 6.20
N ASN A 179 8.62 1.10 5.62
CA ASN A 179 7.58 1.00 4.59
C ASN A 179 6.24 1.65 5.01
N PRO A 180 5.65 1.32 6.18
CA PRO A 180 4.32 1.82 6.54
C PRO A 180 4.30 3.33 6.77
N PHE A 181 5.39 3.87 7.33
CA PHE A 181 5.55 5.30 7.54
C PHE A 181 5.63 6.07 6.22
N ILE A 182 6.52 5.67 5.30
CA ILE A 182 6.64 6.32 3.98
C ILE A 182 5.32 6.22 3.19
N LEU A 183 4.64 5.07 3.25
CA LEU A 183 3.32 4.89 2.62
C LEU A 183 2.26 5.81 3.23
N SER A 184 2.20 5.98 4.55
CA SER A 184 1.26 6.91 5.20
C SER A 184 1.47 8.37 4.79
N ILE A 185 2.73 8.80 4.58
CA ILE A 185 3.07 10.13 4.05
C ILE A 185 2.64 10.27 2.59
N LEU A 186 2.97 9.29 1.73
CA LEU A 186 2.57 9.30 0.31
C LEU A 186 1.04 9.28 0.15
N PHE A 187 0.34 8.50 0.96
CA PHE A 187 -1.12 8.45 1.02
C PHE A 187 -1.70 9.82 1.38
N ALA A 188 -1.17 10.48 2.42
CA ALA A 188 -1.59 11.82 2.82
C ALA A 188 -1.34 12.87 1.71
N PHE A 189 -0.17 12.83 1.06
CA PHE A 189 0.19 13.72 -0.05
C PHE A 189 -0.77 13.56 -1.23
N VAL A 190 -1.02 12.33 -1.68
CA VAL A 190 -1.93 12.07 -2.80
C VAL A 190 -3.36 12.44 -2.45
N TYR A 191 -3.81 12.17 -1.22
CA TYR A 191 -5.12 12.63 -0.76
C TYR A 191 -5.25 14.15 -0.83
N TYR A 192 -4.26 14.90 -0.33
CA TYR A 192 -4.23 16.37 -0.41
C TYR A 192 -4.30 16.87 -1.85
N PHE A 193 -3.53 16.27 -2.77
CA PHE A 193 -3.59 16.61 -4.19
C PHE A 193 -4.97 16.31 -4.79
N MET A 194 -5.57 15.15 -4.49
CA MET A 194 -6.92 14.80 -4.94
C MET A 194 -7.98 15.80 -4.44
N ARG A 195 -7.83 16.34 -3.21
CA ARG A 195 -8.71 17.39 -2.68
C ARG A 195 -8.49 18.73 -3.38
N GLU A 196 -7.24 19.20 -3.51
CA GLU A 196 -6.86 20.42 -4.25
C GLU A 196 -7.48 20.46 -5.65
N GLN A 197 -7.46 19.35 -6.39
CA GLN A 197 -8.00 19.28 -7.75
C GLN A 197 -9.54 19.24 -7.84
N THR A 198 -10.25 19.15 -6.70
CA THR A 198 -11.73 19.08 -6.66
C THR A 198 -12.42 20.21 -5.91
N GLU A 199 -11.71 20.96 -5.09
CA GLU A 199 -12.28 22.02 -4.24
C GLU A 199 -11.69 23.37 -4.59
N LYS A 200 -12.51 24.43 -4.48
CA LYS A 200 -12.08 25.81 -4.79
C LYS A 200 -11.10 26.41 -3.77
N GLY A 201 -10.86 25.73 -2.64
CA GLY A 201 -9.98 26.20 -1.57
C GLY A 201 -8.58 25.60 -1.67
N LYS A 202 -7.55 26.37 -1.29
CA LYS A 202 -6.15 25.92 -1.27
C LYS A 202 -5.92 24.87 -0.17
N TRP A 203 -5.81 23.62 -0.57
CA TRP A 203 -5.36 22.50 0.27
C TRP A 203 -3.84 22.51 0.42
N ILE A 204 -3.08 22.73 -0.66
CA ILE A 204 -1.62 22.79 -0.67
C ILE A 204 -1.18 24.27 -0.66
N GLY A 205 -1.15 24.86 0.54
CA GLY A 205 -0.71 26.22 0.79
C GLY A 205 0.81 26.34 0.97
N PHE A 206 1.27 27.49 1.47
CA PHE A 206 2.69 27.72 1.72
C PHE A 206 3.27 26.77 2.79
N LYS A 207 2.52 26.54 3.88
CA LYS A 207 2.95 25.64 4.97
C LYS A 207 3.16 24.21 4.47
N GLU A 208 2.23 23.70 3.66
CA GLU A 208 2.33 22.35 3.09
C GLU A 208 3.45 22.24 2.06
N LYS A 209 3.66 23.26 1.21
CA LYS A 209 4.79 23.30 0.27
C LYS A 209 6.14 23.33 1.00
N LEU A 210 6.26 24.13 2.05
CA LEU A 210 7.45 24.19 2.90
C LEU A 210 7.72 22.84 3.59
N ALA A 211 6.68 22.21 4.13
CA ALA A 211 6.77 20.89 4.76
C ALA A 211 7.20 19.80 3.76
N ILE A 212 6.77 19.86 2.50
CA ILE A 212 7.27 18.95 1.45
C ILE A 212 8.73 19.27 1.12
N PHE A 213 9.04 20.53 0.79
CA PHE A 213 10.37 20.93 0.30
C PHE A 213 11.48 20.73 1.33
N VAL A 214 11.22 21.06 2.60
CA VAL A 214 12.18 20.92 3.71
C VAL A 214 12.08 19.53 4.36
N GLY A 215 10.87 18.97 4.46
CA GLY A 215 10.65 17.66 5.07
C GLY A 215 11.20 16.51 4.25
N SER A 216 11.12 16.55 2.91
CA SER A 216 11.67 15.49 2.04
C SER A 216 13.18 15.22 2.24
N PRO A 217 14.10 16.20 2.18
CA PRO A 217 15.51 15.93 2.40
C PRO A 217 15.82 15.50 3.84
N ILE A 218 15.18 16.11 4.85
CA ILE A 218 15.33 15.69 6.27
C ILE A 218 14.87 14.24 6.46
N LEU A 219 13.74 13.87 5.84
CA LEU A 219 13.20 12.51 5.85
C LEU A 219 14.18 11.53 5.19
N MET A 220 14.74 11.87 4.03
CA MET A 220 15.73 11.02 3.35
C MET A 220 16.98 10.80 4.20
N LEU A 221 17.52 11.85 4.83
CA LEU A 221 18.66 11.74 5.76
C LEU A 221 18.32 10.85 6.96
N ALA A 222 17.20 11.09 7.63
CA ALA A 222 16.77 10.29 8.78
C ALA A 222 16.59 8.81 8.40
N MET A 223 15.99 8.53 7.23
CA MET A 223 15.84 7.17 6.72
C MET A 223 17.16 6.54 6.24
N GLY A 224 18.14 7.36 5.85
CA GLY A 224 19.53 6.96 5.57
C GLY A 224 20.26 6.52 6.84
N VAL A 225 20.26 7.35 7.89
CA VAL A 225 20.84 7.03 9.20
C VAL A 225 20.18 5.79 9.82
N LEU A 226 18.86 5.62 9.68
CA LEU A 226 18.13 4.42 10.09
C LEU A 226 18.52 3.13 9.32
N ASN A 227 19.38 3.18 8.28
CA ASN A 227 20.06 1.97 7.77
C ASN A 227 21.14 1.53 8.75
N TYR A 228 22.10 2.42 9.01
CA TYR A 228 23.29 2.14 9.82
C TYR A 228 22.93 1.71 11.25
N VAL A 229 21.97 2.40 11.87
CA VAL A 229 21.44 2.06 13.21
C VAL A 229 20.74 0.71 13.26
N ARG A 230 20.07 0.27 12.18
CA ARG A 230 19.40 -1.03 12.14
C ARG A 230 20.40 -2.18 11.98
N ASP A 231 21.42 -1.95 11.15
CA ASP A 231 22.37 -2.98 10.74
C ASP A 231 23.62 -3.05 11.67
N ASN A 232 23.67 -2.21 12.72
CA ASN A 232 24.80 -2.04 13.65
C ASN A 232 26.14 -1.69 12.97
N ILE A 233 26.08 -1.05 11.80
CA ILE A 233 27.27 -0.68 11.02
C ILE A 233 27.63 0.78 11.38
N GLN A 234 28.92 1.05 11.63
CA GLN A 234 29.39 2.43 11.76
C GLN A 234 29.09 3.24 10.49
N VAL A 235 28.76 4.52 10.64
CA VAL A 235 28.43 5.40 9.51
C VAL A 235 29.67 5.60 8.64
N SER A 236 29.72 4.91 7.51
CA SER A 236 30.90 4.84 6.63
C SER A 236 31.18 6.12 5.83
N HIS A 237 30.18 7.01 5.71
CA HIS A 237 30.29 8.26 4.96
C HIS A 237 29.64 9.40 5.76
N THR A 238 30.38 10.48 5.96
CA THR A 238 29.96 11.64 6.76
C THR A 238 29.35 12.78 5.93
N GLY A 239 29.44 12.72 4.60
CA GLY A 239 28.91 13.74 3.70
C GLY A 239 27.39 13.69 3.53
N PHE A 240 26.74 14.86 3.51
CA PHE A 240 25.29 15.01 3.27
C PHE A 240 24.85 14.30 1.97
N TRP A 241 25.61 14.50 0.89
CA TRP A 241 25.29 13.91 -0.42
C TRP A 241 25.52 12.40 -0.45
N ASP A 242 26.52 11.89 0.27
CA ASP A 242 26.82 10.46 0.34
C ASP A 242 25.69 9.70 1.05
N ILE A 243 25.19 10.24 2.17
CA ILE A 243 24.05 9.66 2.91
C ILE A 243 22.78 9.66 2.04
N LEU A 244 22.57 10.70 1.23
CA LEU A 244 21.43 10.80 0.32
C LEU A 244 21.52 9.79 -0.83
N LEU A 245 22.70 9.66 -1.45
CA LEU A 245 22.97 8.68 -2.50
C LEU A 245 22.89 7.24 -1.96
N ASP A 246 23.48 6.95 -0.81
CA ASP A 246 23.38 5.66 -0.11
C ASP A 246 21.92 5.30 0.25
N PHE A 247 21.13 6.27 0.69
CA PHE A 247 19.71 6.05 0.96
C PHE A 247 18.97 5.60 -0.32
N ILE A 248 19.15 6.30 -1.44
CA ILE A 248 18.55 5.94 -2.74
C ILE A 248 19.05 4.56 -3.19
N TYR A 249 20.36 4.32 -3.10
CA TYR A 249 21.00 3.05 -3.44
C TYR A 249 20.39 1.87 -2.69
N LYS A 250 20.21 2.00 -1.37
CA LYS A 250 19.61 0.97 -0.51
C LYS A 250 18.12 0.76 -0.78
N GLN A 251 17.39 1.76 -1.30
CA GLN A 251 16.01 1.53 -1.80
C GLN A 251 15.98 0.71 -3.09
N GLY A 252 16.98 0.84 -3.97
CA GLY A 252 17.08 0.10 -5.23
C GLY A 252 17.43 -1.39 -5.11
N THR A 253 17.45 -1.93 -3.89
CA THR A 253 17.77 -3.35 -3.62
C THR A 253 16.78 -4.33 -4.28
N SER A 254 15.56 -3.90 -4.57
CA SER A 254 14.53 -4.73 -5.22
C SER A 254 14.81 -5.05 -6.69
N PHE A 255 15.74 -4.36 -7.37
CA PHE A 255 16.27 -4.82 -8.65
C PHE A 255 16.85 -6.25 -8.54
N GLY A 256 17.44 -6.58 -7.39
CA GLY A 256 17.95 -7.93 -7.10
C GLY A 256 16.86 -9.01 -7.07
N VAL A 257 15.59 -8.65 -6.85
CA VAL A 257 14.45 -9.58 -6.98
C VAL A 257 14.25 -9.96 -8.45
N LEU A 258 14.34 -9.00 -9.37
CA LEU A 258 14.18 -9.27 -10.81
C LEU A 258 15.33 -10.14 -11.34
N ALA A 259 16.57 -9.79 -10.98
CA ALA A 259 17.76 -10.50 -11.43
C ALA A 259 17.82 -11.94 -10.86
N ARG A 260 17.57 -12.12 -9.57
CA ARG A 260 17.56 -13.45 -8.93
C ARG A 260 16.33 -14.25 -9.31
N GLY A 261 15.16 -13.61 -9.40
CA GLY A 261 13.92 -14.25 -9.83
C GLY A 261 14.06 -14.88 -11.21
N PHE A 262 14.72 -14.21 -12.15
CA PHE A 262 15.08 -14.77 -13.45
C PHE A 262 16.03 -15.97 -13.34
N LEU A 263 17.14 -15.83 -12.59
CA LEU A 263 18.16 -16.88 -12.47
C LEU A 263 17.67 -18.15 -11.77
N PHE A 264 16.76 -18.02 -10.80
CA PHE A 264 16.20 -19.14 -10.02
C PHE A 264 14.78 -19.51 -10.44
N ASN A 265 14.27 -19.01 -11.57
CA ASN A 265 12.87 -19.21 -11.99
C ASN A 265 12.48 -20.68 -12.12
N SER A 266 13.39 -21.50 -12.67
CA SER A 266 13.23 -22.96 -12.82
C SER A 266 13.38 -23.75 -11.52
N SER A 267 13.88 -23.12 -10.44
CA SER A 267 14.04 -23.73 -9.12
C SER A 267 12.90 -23.36 -8.16
N LEU A 268 11.95 -22.52 -8.57
CA LEU A 268 10.76 -22.20 -7.77
C LEU A 268 9.92 -23.48 -7.57
N PRO A 269 9.41 -23.74 -6.35
CA PRO A 269 8.68 -24.99 -6.12
C PRO A 269 7.37 -24.97 -6.92
N TYR A 270 7.13 -26.03 -7.69
CA TYR A 270 5.95 -26.18 -8.55
C TYR A 270 4.77 -26.83 -7.81
N ARG A 271 3.55 -26.38 -8.11
CA ARG A 271 2.27 -27.00 -7.70
C ARG A 271 1.17 -26.55 -8.67
N ASP A 272 0.25 -27.42 -9.05
CA ASP A 272 -0.74 -27.15 -10.11
C ASP A 272 -1.65 -25.92 -9.86
N PHE A 273 -1.94 -25.63 -8.58
CA PHE A 273 -2.67 -24.43 -8.14
C PHE A 273 -1.75 -23.42 -7.44
N ARG A 274 -0.54 -23.21 -7.95
CA ARG A 274 0.35 -22.12 -7.52
C ARG A 274 0.12 -20.88 -8.36
N ASN A 275 0.00 -19.74 -7.70
CA ASN A 275 0.01 -18.45 -8.37
C ASN A 275 0.55 -17.38 -7.42
N PHE A 276 1.63 -16.72 -7.81
CA PHE A 276 2.31 -15.73 -6.98
C PHE A 276 1.58 -14.37 -6.98
N THR A 277 1.11 -13.95 -8.15
CA THR A 277 0.41 -12.68 -8.42
C THR A 277 -0.79 -12.49 -7.49
N PHE A 278 -1.60 -13.54 -7.32
CA PHE A 278 -2.78 -13.56 -6.44
C PHE A 278 -2.52 -14.32 -5.12
N GLY A 279 -1.26 -14.64 -4.80
CA GLY A 279 -0.88 -15.50 -3.68
C GLY A 279 -1.50 -15.11 -2.33
N PRO A 280 -1.32 -13.86 -1.85
CA PRO A 280 -2.02 -13.35 -0.66
C PRO A 280 -3.53 -13.61 -0.61
N VAL A 281 -4.22 -13.49 -1.75
CA VAL A 281 -5.68 -13.70 -1.84
C VAL A 281 -6.02 -15.20 -1.80
N LEU A 282 -5.26 -16.03 -2.53
CA LEU A 282 -5.42 -17.48 -2.53
C LEU A 282 -5.15 -18.08 -1.15
N ASP A 283 -4.06 -17.68 -0.49
CA ASP A 283 -3.71 -18.16 0.84
C ASP A 283 -4.75 -17.71 1.88
N TYR A 284 -5.32 -16.51 1.78
CA TYR A 284 -6.43 -16.09 2.66
C TYR A 284 -7.69 -16.96 2.53
N PHE A 285 -8.08 -17.35 1.31
CA PHE A 285 -9.24 -18.21 1.11
C PHE A 285 -8.98 -19.69 1.38
N ALA A 286 -7.80 -20.22 1.01
CA ALA A 286 -7.47 -21.64 1.14
C ALA A 286 -6.88 -22.03 2.52
N ARG A 287 -6.18 -21.10 3.19
CA ARG A 287 -5.45 -21.33 4.44
C ARG A 287 -5.97 -20.47 5.61
N GLY A 288 -6.77 -19.45 5.33
CA GLY A 288 -7.44 -18.65 6.37
C GLY A 288 -8.65 -19.34 7.00
N SER A 289 -9.39 -18.61 7.83
CA SER A 289 -10.55 -19.14 8.57
C SER A 289 -11.69 -19.66 7.69
N LEU A 290 -11.80 -19.19 6.44
CA LEU A 290 -12.73 -19.75 5.46
C LEU A 290 -12.24 -21.10 4.92
N GLY A 291 -10.94 -21.21 4.61
CA GLY A 291 -10.32 -22.46 4.19
C GLY A 291 -10.49 -23.57 5.22
N ALA A 292 -10.33 -23.23 6.51
CA ALA A 292 -10.58 -24.16 7.63
C ALA A 292 -11.99 -24.75 7.65
N ILE A 293 -13.02 -23.99 7.27
CA ILE A 293 -14.42 -24.48 7.17
C ILE A 293 -14.56 -25.49 6.02
N PHE A 294 -13.78 -25.36 4.96
CA PHE A 294 -13.75 -26.26 3.80
C PHE A 294 -12.63 -27.33 3.88
N GLY A 295 -12.09 -27.60 5.07
CA GLY A 295 -11.08 -28.65 5.30
C GLY A 295 -9.63 -28.27 4.99
N GLY A 296 -9.36 -27.01 4.63
CA GLY A 296 -8.02 -26.47 4.47
C GLY A 296 -7.30 -26.32 5.81
N LYS A 297 -6.02 -26.70 5.89
CA LYS A 297 -5.19 -26.47 7.07
C LYS A 297 -4.54 -25.10 7.00
N ALA A 298 -4.67 -24.29 8.05
CA ALA A 298 -3.87 -23.07 8.21
C ALA A 298 -2.37 -23.41 8.29
N PHE A 299 -1.51 -22.43 8.00
CA PHE A 299 -0.07 -22.60 8.19
C PHE A 299 0.25 -22.73 9.69
N GLU A 300 1.15 -23.65 10.03
CA GLU A 300 1.64 -23.85 11.39
C GLU A 300 2.52 -22.66 11.83
N HIS A 301 3.25 -22.06 10.90
CA HIS A 301 4.11 -20.91 11.15
C HIS A 301 3.65 -19.63 10.43
N THR A 302 3.76 -18.49 11.12
CA THR A 302 3.44 -17.15 10.57
C THR A 302 4.69 -16.30 10.29
N THR A 303 5.87 -16.83 10.60
CA THR A 303 7.20 -16.24 10.43
C THR A 303 8.04 -17.05 9.45
N ASN A 304 9.26 -16.62 9.13
CA ASN A 304 10.13 -17.27 8.14
C ASN A 304 10.38 -18.76 8.44
N SER A 305 9.63 -19.64 7.78
CA SER A 305 9.69 -21.09 7.95
C SER A 305 9.88 -21.82 6.62
N VAL A 306 10.29 -23.09 6.69
CA VAL A 306 10.37 -23.99 5.54
C VAL A 306 8.98 -24.24 4.94
N GLU A 307 7.95 -24.35 5.78
CA GLU A 307 6.54 -24.45 5.37
C GLU A 307 6.15 -23.28 4.47
N LEU A 308 6.35 -22.03 4.90
CA LEU A 308 6.02 -20.86 4.07
C LEU A 308 6.86 -20.78 2.81
N ALA A 309 8.11 -21.26 2.82
CA ALA A 309 8.98 -21.26 1.66
C ALA A 309 8.67 -22.34 0.59
N ILE A 310 7.96 -23.39 0.97
CA ILE A 310 7.61 -24.51 0.07
C ILE A 310 6.12 -24.46 -0.31
N ASP A 311 5.21 -24.26 0.66
CA ASP A 311 3.77 -24.43 0.48
C ASP A 311 2.97 -23.14 0.25
N SER A 312 3.47 -21.99 0.71
CA SER A 312 2.76 -20.71 0.49
C SER A 312 2.78 -20.28 -0.98
N ASN A 313 1.89 -19.36 -1.34
CA ASN A 313 1.93 -18.69 -2.63
C ASN A 313 2.75 -17.38 -2.58
N SER A 314 3.58 -17.19 -1.55
CA SER A 314 4.40 -15.98 -1.39
C SER A 314 5.72 -16.10 -2.15
N TYR A 315 5.85 -15.32 -3.23
CA TYR A 315 7.10 -15.23 -3.98
C TYR A 315 8.28 -14.79 -3.11
N ALA A 316 8.01 -13.92 -2.12
CA ALA A 316 9.01 -13.43 -1.19
C ALA A 316 9.60 -14.55 -0.31
N HIS A 317 8.79 -15.47 0.22
CA HIS A 317 9.29 -16.59 1.02
C HIS A 317 10.06 -17.59 0.14
N ASN A 318 9.49 -17.97 -1.00
CA ASN A 318 10.05 -19.01 -1.87
C ASN A 318 11.40 -18.56 -2.47
N LEU A 319 11.49 -17.35 -3.04
CA LEU A 319 12.75 -16.84 -3.59
C LEU A 319 13.79 -16.57 -2.49
N SER A 320 13.37 -16.09 -1.31
CA SER A 320 14.30 -15.86 -0.20
C SER A 320 14.92 -17.16 0.29
N TYR A 321 14.15 -18.24 0.42
CA TYR A 321 14.67 -19.53 0.84
C TYR A 321 15.61 -20.16 -0.19
N LEU A 322 15.28 -20.10 -1.49
CA LEU A 322 16.16 -20.61 -2.55
C LEU A 322 17.54 -19.95 -2.57
N VAL A 323 17.59 -18.63 -2.34
CA VAL A 323 18.84 -17.85 -2.44
C VAL A 323 19.60 -17.77 -1.11
N LEU A 324 18.89 -17.68 0.03
CA LEU A 324 19.49 -17.44 1.35
C LEU A 324 19.50 -18.66 2.26
N ASN A 325 18.64 -19.66 2.01
CA ASN A 325 18.50 -20.90 2.77
C ASN A 325 18.53 -20.69 4.29
N LYS A 326 19.67 -20.97 4.95
CA LYS A 326 19.85 -20.81 6.40
C LYS A 326 19.63 -19.38 6.90
N GLU A 327 20.04 -18.36 6.12
CA GLU A 327 19.85 -16.96 6.52
C GLU A 327 18.38 -16.55 6.42
N TYR A 328 17.60 -17.13 5.50
CA TYR A 328 16.15 -16.90 5.47
C TYR A 328 15.47 -17.38 6.76
N LEU A 329 15.82 -18.57 7.25
CA LEU A 329 15.30 -19.12 8.52
C LEU A 329 15.71 -18.30 9.75
N LYS A 330 16.80 -17.52 9.66
CA LYS A 330 17.19 -16.54 10.69
C LYS A 330 16.42 -15.21 10.62
N GLY A 331 15.49 -15.05 9.68
CA GLY A 331 14.70 -13.83 9.49
C GLY A 331 15.16 -12.90 8.37
N HIS A 332 16.14 -13.28 7.53
CA HIS A 332 16.49 -12.51 6.34
C HIS A 332 15.47 -12.72 5.21
N GLY A 333 15.32 -11.73 4.33
CA GLY A 333 14.43 -11.82 3.17
C GLY A 333 14.86 -10.91 2.03
N ILE A 334 14.63 -11.37 0.80
CA ILE A 334 14.91 -10.64 -0.44
C ILE A 334 13.70 -9.78 -0.85
N GLY A 335 12.49 -10.18 -0.43
CA GLY A 335 11.23 -9.53 -0.80
C GLY A 335 10.68 -10.03 -2.14
N SER A 336 9.67 -9.31 -2.66
CA SER A 336 9.04 -9.61 -3.95
C SER A 336 9.02 -8.36 -4.85
N SER A 337 8.54 -8.51 -6.07
CA SER A 337 8.21 -7.44 -7.00
C SER A 337 7.07 -7.91 -7.89
N TYR A 338 6.00 -7.11 -8.01
CA TYR A 338 4.86 -7.48 -8.83
C TYR A 338 5.25 -7.81 -10.27
N ILE A 339 6.26 -7.14 -10.83
CA ILE A 339 6.75 -7.40 -12.19
C ILE A 339 7.29 -8.84 -12.31
N MET A 340 7.97 -9.32 -11.27
CA MET A 340 8.51 -10.67 -11.23
C MET A 340 7.43 -11.73 -10.97
N GLU A 341 6.45 -11.45 -10.10
CA GLU A 341 5.29 -12.35 -9.90
C GLU A 341 4.50 -12.51 -11.20
N LEU A 342 4.19 -11.40 -11.87
CA LEU A 342 3.50 -11.38 -13.17
C LEU A 342 4.28 -12.14 -14.24
N TYR A 343 5.62 -12.00 -14.29
CA TYR A 343 6.44 -12.75 -15.23
C TYR A 343 6.48 -14.25 -14.90
N THR A 344 6.56 -14.60 -13.62
CA THR A 344 6.64 -16.00 -13.17
C THR A 344 5.36 -16.78 -13.52
N ASP A 345 4.20 -16.18 -13.27
CA ASP A 345 2.91 -16.84 -13.52
C ASP A 345 2.46 -16.76 -15.00
N TYR A 346 2.80 -15.68 -15.71
CA TYR A 346 2.16 -15.31 -16.98
C TYR A 346 3.12 -14.78 -18.07
N GLY A 347 4.43 -14.81 -17.83
CA GLY A 347 5.46 -14.34 -18.75
C GLY A 347 5.35 -12.85 -19.12
N MET A 348 6.07 -12.47 -20.19
CA MET A 348 6.10 -11.09 -20.69
C MET A 348 4.72 -10.54 -21.08
N ILE A 349 3.82 -11.42 -21.57
CA ILE A 349 2.46 -11.05 -21.97
C ILE A 349 1.64 -10.66 -20.73
N GLY A 350 1.70 -11.44 -19.65
CA GLY A 350 1.02 -11.10 -18.40
C GLY A 350 1.56 -9.84 -17.74
N VAL A 351 2.88 -9.64 -17.77
CA VAL A 351 3.51 -8.37 -17.34
C VAL A 351 2.89 -7.19 -18.08
N PHE A 352 2.80 -7.25 -19.41
CA PHE A 352 2.19 -6.18 -20.21
C PHE A 352 0.70 -5.98 -19.88
N LEU A 353 -0.10 -7.06 -19.90
CA LEU A 353 -1.56 -6.99 -19.75
C LEU A 353 -1.99 -6.53 -18.35
N LEU A 354 -1.38 -7.05 -17.28
CA LEU A 354 -1.74 -6.64 -15.92
C LEU A 354 -1.16 -5.26 -15.56
N SER A 355 -0.01 -4.87 -16.13
CA SER A 355 0.48 -3.48 -16.07
C SER A 355 -0.44 -2.51 -16.83
N PHE A 356 -1.00 -2.92 -17.96
CA PHE A 356 -2.00 -2.15 -18.70
C PHE A 356 -3.29 -1.96 -17.89
N LEU A 357 -3.78 -3.01 -17.23
CA LEU A 357 -4.94 -2.91 -16.34
C LEU A 357 -4.67 -1.99 -15.13
N LEU A 358 -3.45 -1.99 -14.58
CA LEU A 358 -3.03 -1.00 -13.57
C LEU A 358 -3.05 0.44 -14.11
N GLY A 359 -2.55 0.68 -15.32
CA GLY A 359 -2.60 2.01 -15.96
C GLY A 359 -4.04 2.52 -16.14
N VAL A 360 -4.95 1.63 -16.57
CA VAL A 360 -6.40 1.91 -16.65
C VAL A 360 -6.97 2.24 -15.27
N LEU A 361 -6.62 1.44 -14.26
CA LEU A 361 -7.07 1.62 -12.87
C LEU A 361 -6.63 2.98 -12.30
N PHE A 362 -5.41 3.43 -12.55
CA PHE A 362 -4.89 4.69 -12.02
C PHE A 362 -5.72 5.90 -12.51
N ILE A 363 -6.14 5.90 -13.79
CA ILE A 363 -7.08 6.91 -14.32
C ILE A 363 -8.45 6.78 -13.65
N ALA A 364 -8.94 5.56 -13.47
CA ALA A 364 -10.24 5.29 -12.85
C ALA A 364 -10.31 5.78 -11.39
N MET A 365 -9.27 5.55 -10.59
CA MET A 365 -9.16 6.00 -9.19
C MET A 365 -9.28 7.53 -9.09
N LEU A 366 -8.52 8.27 -9.91
CA LEU A 366 -8.59 9.74 -9.97
C LEU A 366 -9.96 10.22 -10.47
N GLN A 367 -10.53 9.56 -11.48
CA GLN A 367 -11.88 9.89 -11.96
C GLN A 367 -12.95 9.69 -10.87
N VAL A 368 -12.84 8.63 -10.06
CA VAL A 368 -13.75 8.33 -8.96
C VAL A 368 -13.64 9.37 -7.84
N ALA A 369 -12.42 9.75 -7.45
CA ALA A 369 -12.17 10.83 -6.49
C ALA A 369 -12.81 12.17 -6.92
N TYR A 370 -12.83 12.42 -8.23
CA TYR A 370 -13.38 13.65 -8.82
C TYR A 370 -14.91 13.59 -9.03
N ARG A 371 -15.52 12.40 -9.13
CA ARG A 371 -16.97 12.21 -9.34
C ARG A 371 -17.80 12.09 -8.06
N SER A 372 -17.20 12.27 -6.88
CA SER A 372 -17.89 12.23 -5.57
C SER A 372 -18.75 10.97 -5.37
N ARG A 373 -18.21 9.81 -5.77
CA ARG A 373 -18.78 8.48 -5.49
C ARG A 373 -18.12 7.91 -4.23
N THR A 374 -18.67 8.22 -3.06
CA THR A 374 -18.05 7.96 -1.74
C THR A 374 -17.50 6.55 -1.57
N ILE A 375 -18.29 5.50 -1.84
CA ILE A 375 -17.85 4.10 -1.65
C ILE A 375 -16.70 3.75 -2.58
N LEU A 376 -16.83 4.01 -3.89
CA LEU A 376 -15.74 3.74 -4.85
C LEU A 376 -14.48 4.54 -4.52
N PHE A 377 -14.62 5.76 -3.98
CA PHE A 377 -13.47 6.56 -3.56
C PHE A 377 -12.81 5.97 -2.30
N ALA A 378 -13.57 5.42 -1.35
CA ALA A 378 -13.01 4.67 -0.23
C ALA A 378 -12.25 3.42 -0.69
N LEU A 379 -12.78 2.65 -1.66
CA LEU A 379 -12.05 1.53 -2.28
C LEU A 379 -10.76 2.00 -2.96
N SER A 380 -10.80 3.13 -3.67
CA SER A 380 -9.63 3.72 -4.31
C SER A 380 -8.57 4.15 -3.29
N LEU A 381 -8.98 4.74 -2.15
CA LEU A 381 -8.07 5.08 -1.06
C LEU A 381 -7.48 3.83 -0.40
N LEU A 382 -8.27 2.76 -0.26
CA LEU A 382 -7.78 1.50 0.33
C LEU A 382 -6.69 0.84 -0.54
N ILE A 383 -6.87 0.84 -1.86
CA ILE A 383 -5.82 0.39 -2.80
C ILE A 383 -4.57 1.27 -2.69
N LEU A 384 -4.77 2.59 -2.67
CA LEU A 384 -3.70 3.59 -2.65
C LEU A 384 -2.76 3.44 -1.44
N ASN A 385 -3.24 2.90 -0.31
CA ASN A 385 -2.46 2.70 0.90
C ASN A 385 -1.18 1.87 0.68
N ASN A 386 -1.24 0.85 -0.19
CA ASN A 386 -0.12 -0.04 -0.50
C ASN A 386 0.39 0.14 -1.95
N LEU A 387 -0.40 0.75 -2.83
CA LEU A 387 -0.15 0.81 -4.28
C LEU A 387 1.28 1.21 -4.66
N PHE A 388 1.81 2.28 -4.06
CA PHE A 388 3.14 2.80 -4.42
C PHE A 388 4.30 1.87 -4.04
N PHE A 389 4.06 0.84 -3.25
CA PHE A 389 5.02 -0.17 -2.84
C PHE A 389 5.08 -1.39 -3.77
N MET A 390 4.06 -1.58 -4.60
CA MET A 390 3.91 -2.71 -5.52
C MET A 390 5.19 -3.02 -6.34
N PRO A 391 6.02 -2.06 -6.82
CA PRO A 391 7.30 -2.37 -7.49
C PRO A 391 8.28 -3.23 -6.66
N ARG A 392 8.14 -3.25 -5.33
CA ARG A 392 8.99 -3.99 -4.37
C ARG A 392 8.17 -4.82 -3.37
N SER A 393 6.98 -5.22 -3.79
CA SER A 393 6.03 -5.98 -2.99
C SER A 393 5.14 -6.83 -3.92
N SER A 394 4.18 -7.60 -3.36
CA SER A 394 3.34 -8.47 -4.20
C SER A 394 2.29 -7.68 -4.98
N PHE A 395 1.90 -8.17 -6.16
CA PHE A 395 0.83 -7.58 -6.97
C PHE A 395 -0.47 -7.46 -6.18
N SER A 396 -0.95 -8.55 -5.58
CA SER A 396 -2.25 -8.56 -4.92
C SER A 396 -2.27 -7.90 -3.53
N GLU A 397 -1.11 -7.58 -2.94
CA GLU A 397 -1.01 -6.88 -1.64
C GLU A 397 -1.71 -5.51 -1.64
N SER A 398 -1.74 -4.83 -2.80
CA SER A 398 -2.46 -3.56 -2.96
C SER A 398 -3.98 -3.72 -3.02
N PHE A 399 -4.46 -4.91 -3.36
CA PHE A 399 -5.88 -5.23 -3.47
C PHE A 399 -6.39 -6.07 -2.31
N PHE A 400 -5.49 -6.69 -1.53
CA PHE A 400 -5.79 -7.70 -0.52
C PHE A 400 -6.93 -7.31 0.43
N ASN A 401 -6.88 -6.08 0.96
CA ASN A 401 -7.92 -5.55 1.86
C ASN A 401 -9.34 -5.55 1.26
N LEU A 402 -9.49 -5.54 -0.07
CA LEU A 402 -10.80 -5.61 -0.74
C LEU A 402 -11.39 -7.03 -0.74
N PHE A 403 -10.55 -8.05 -0.56
CA PHE A 403 -10.97 -9.46 -0.50
C PHE A 403 -11.25 -9.91 0.95
N THR A 404 -10.85 -9.14 1.96
CA THR A 404 -11.08 -9.51 3.35
C THR A 404 -12.55 -9.34 3.75
N MET A 405 -13.10 -10.36 4.41
CA MET A 405 -14.45 -10.29 5.00
C MET A 405 -14.54 -9.19 6.07
N GLN A 406 -13.44 -8.93 6.77
CA GLN A 406 -13.28 -7.86 7.74
C GLN A 406 -13.62 -6.48 7.14
N PHE A 407 -13.16 -6.20 5.92
CA PHE A 407 -13.41 -4.93 5.24
C PHE A 407 -14.90 -4.76 4.90
N TRP A 408 -15.50 -5.74 4.23
CA TRP A 408 -16.91 -5.66 3.84
C TRP A 408 -17.84 -5.63 5.06
N GLY A 409 -17.55 -6.40 6.11
CA GLY A 409 -18.30 -6.38 7.36
C GLY A 409 -18.39 -4.98 7.97
N ILE A 410 -17.25 -4.33 8.24
CA ILE A 410 -17.27 -3.00 8.87
C ILE A 410 -17.83 -1.91 7.93
N VAL A 411 -17.60 -2.01 6.62
CA VAL A 411 -18.16 -1.06 5.64
C VAL A 411 -19.69 -1.17 5.56
N LEU A 412 -20.24 -2.38 5.55
CA LEU A 412 -21.68 -2.61 5.59
C LEU A 412 -22.30 -2.09 6.90
N VAL A 413 -21.67 -2.34 8.05
CA VAL A 413 -22.10 -1.78 9.35
C VAL A 413 -22.12 -0.25 9.32
N MET A 414 -21.04 0.40 8.86
CA MET A 414 -20.99 1.87 8.75
C MET A 414 -22.07 2.43 7.83
N ILE A 415 -22.33 1.78 6.69
CA ILE A 415 -23.38 2.17 5.74
C ILE A 415 -24.78 1.98 6.36
N PHE A 416 -25.00 0.88 7.08
CA PHE A 416 -26.28 0.55 7.71
C PHE A 416 -26.63 1.54 8.83
N VAL A 417 -25.70 1.79 9.76
CA VAL A 417 -25.90 2.78 10.84
C VAL A 417 -26.10 4.18 10.27
N ALA A 418 -25.34 4.58 9.24
CA ALA A 418 -25.54 5.86 8.58
C ALA A 418 -26.92 5.99 7.90
N LYS A 419 -27.48 4.90 7.36
CA LYS A 419 -28.84 4.87 6.80
C LYS A 419 -29.92 4.99 7.89
N ILE A 420 -29.78 4.29 9.02
CA ILE A 420 -30.73 4.40 10.16
C ILE A 420 -30.80 5.86 10.65
N LEU A 421 -29.65 6.45 10.98
CA LEU A 421 -29.55 7.85 11.43
C LEU A 421 -30.05 8.86 10.39
N THR A 422 -30.15 8.47 9.11
CA THR A 422 -30.76 9.31 8.07
C THR A 422 -32.28 9.19 8.06
N LYS A 423 -32.83 7.97 8.22
CA LYS A 423 -34.29 7.71 8.27
C LYS A 423 -34.97 8.33 9.49
N GLU A 424 -34.36 8.24 10.68
CA GLU A 424 -34.93 8.81 11.91
C GLU A 424 -35.12 10.33 11.79
N ASN A 425 -34.14 11.03 11.21
CA ASN A 425 -34.26 12.47 10.95
C ASN A 425 -35.33 12.78 9.90
N GLN A 426 -35.54 11.91 8.92
CA GLN A 426 -36.61 12.07 7.93
C GLN A 426 -38.00 11.93 8.58
N TYR A 427 -38.17 11.00 9.52
CA TYR A 427 -39.40 10.89 10.31
C TYR A 427 -39.61 12.11 11.23
N LEU A 428 -38.56 12.60 11.90
CA LEU A 428 -38.65 13.78 12.77
C LEU A 428 -38.94 15.07 11.99
N LEU A 429 -38.35 15.28 10.81
CA LEU A 429 -38.64 16.42 9.92
C LEU A 429 -40.11 16.38 9.47
N ASN A 430 -40.57 15.24 8.93
CA ASN A 430 -41.96 15.08 8.49
C ASN A 430 -42.98 15.20 9.64
N LYS A 431 -42.58 14.94 10.89
CA LYS A 431 -43.43 15.13 12.09
C LYS A 431 -43.42 16.58 12.57
N GLY A 432 -42.31 17.31 12.41
CA GLY A 432 -42.23 18.74 12.70
C GLY A 432 -43.08 19.58 11.75
N GLU A 433 -43.03 19.30 10.44
CA GLU A 433 -43.86 19.99 9.45
C GLU A 433 -45.37 19.79 9.70
N LYS A 434 -45.78 18.61 10.16
CA LYS A 434 -47.17 18.30 10.53
C LYS A 434 -47.68 18.98 11.81
N ASN A 435 -46.81 19.58 12.60
CA ASN A 435 -47.18 20.32 13.82
C ASN A 435 -47.22 21.85 13.59
N HIS A 436 -47.02 22.30 12.35
CA HIS A 436 -47.06 23.71 11.94
C HIS A 436 -48.11 24.00 10.84
N VAL A 437 -49.05 23.07 10.67
CA VAL A 437 -50.28 23.18 9.86
C VAL A 437 -51.46 22.89 10.77
#